data_AF-A0A355H443-F1
#
_entry.id   AF-A0A355H443-F1
#
_cell.length_a   1.000
_cell.length_b   1.000
_cell.length_c   1.000
_cell.angle_alpha   90.00
_cell.angle_beta   90.00
_cell.angle_gamma   90.00
#
_symmetry.space_group_name_H-M   'P 1'
#
loop_
_entity.id
_entity.type
_entity.pdbx_description
1 polymer ?
#
loop_
_entity_poly.entity_id
_entity_poly.type
_entity_poly.pdbx_seq_one_letter_code
_entity_poly.pdbx_strand_id
1 'polypeptide(L)'
;GRLEPTVEGRRLFETVEHAFLGLRKIEQTATAIKSLRTGELRIITMPGVATMLLPPILTRYCKQYPDISLEVENRPRLQVMDWLNS
;
A
#
# COMPACT_ATOMS: atom_id res chain seq x y z
N GLY A 1 34.71 -7.96 -5.82
CA GLY A 1 34.26 -7.03 -6.86
C GLY A 1 32.77 -6.85 -6.73
N ARG A 2 32.25 -5.62 -6.78
CA ARG A 2 30.80 -5.40 -6.80
C ARG A 2 30.31 -5.59 -8.23
N LEU A 3 29.25 -6.38 -8.38
CA LEU A 3 28.54 -6.50 -9.64
C LEU A 3 27.66 -5.25 -9.78
N GLU A 4 28.09 -4.32 -10.63
CA GLU A 4 27.27 -3.18 -11.00
C GLU A 4 26.23 -3.66 -12.02
N PRO A 5 24.92 -3.41 -11.79
CA PRO A 5 23.89 -3.80 -12.74
C PRO A 5 24.11 -3.06 -14.06
N THR A 6 23.89 -3.76 -15.17
CA THR A 6 23.91 -3.13 -16.49
C THR A 6 22.70 -2.22 -16.68
N VAL A 7 22.73 -1.40 -17.73
CA VAL A 7 21.58 -0.53 -18.07
C VAL A 7 20.33 -1.37 -18.31
N GLU A 8 20.50 -2.51 -18.98
CA GLU A 8 19.46 -3.50 -19.26
C GLU A 8 18.96 -4.15 -17.97
N GLY A 9 19.86 -4.46 -17.03
CA GLY A 9 19.52 -5.02 -15.73
C GLY A 9 18.66 -4.08 -14.88
N ARG A 10 18.94 -2.77 -14.91
CA ARG A 10 18.10 -1.77 -14.22
C ARG A 10 16.70 -1.68 -14.81
N ARG A 11 16.57 -1.65 -16.14
CA ARG A 11 15.26 -1.62 -16.82
C ARG A 11 14.41 -2.86 -16.53
N LEU A 12 15.06 -4.03 -16.51
CA LEU A 12 14.39 -5.27 -16.14
C LEU A 12 13.92 -5.23 -14.67
N PHE A 13 14.77 -4.72 -13.77
CA PHE A 13 14.43 -4.59 -12.36
C PHE A 13 13.20 -3.71 -12.13
N GLU A 14 13.13 -2.54 -12.77
CA GLU A 14 11.97 -1.64 -12.70
C GLU A 14 10.69 -2.35 -13.15
N THR A 15 10.75 -3.05 -14.29
CA THR A 15 9.61 -3.79 -14.84
C THR A 15 9.13 -4.90 -13.89
N VAL A 16 10.07 -5.65 -13.32
CA VAL A 16 9.78 -6.73 -12.37
C VAL A 16 9.18 -6.14 -11.08
N GLU A 17 9.73 -5.06 -10.55
CA GLU A 17 9.20 -4.40 -9.36
C GLU A 17 7.74 -4.00 -9.56
N HIS A 18 7.41 -3.36 -10.70
CA HIS A 18 6.03 -3.03 -11.05
C HIS A 18 5.11 -4.26 -11.13
N ALA A 19 5.55 -5.35 -11.73
CA ALA A 19 4.77 -6.59 -11.80
C ALA A 19 4.50 -7.20 -10.42
N PHE A 20 5.51 -7.21 -9.54
CA PHE A 20 5.37 -7.68 -8.16
C PHE A 20 4.41 -6.79 -7.34
N LEU A 21 4.44 -5.47 -7.53
CA LEU A 21 3.46 -4.56 -6.92
C LEU A 21 2.03 -4.90 -7.36
N GLY A 22 1.82 -5.13 -8.66
CA GLY A 22 0.53 -5.56 -9.20
C GLY A 22 0.04 -6.88 -8.59
N LEU A 23 0.94 -7.87 -8.48
CA LEU A 23 0.62 -9.17 -7.90
C LEU A 23 0.18 -9.06 -6.43
N ARG A 24 0.91 -8.29 -5.61
CA ARG A 24 0.52 -8.06 -4.21
C ARG A 24 -0.87 -7.44 -4.09
N LYS A 25 -1.21 -6.51 -4.99
CA LYS A 25 -2.54 -5.87 -5.01
C LYS A 25 -3.66 -6.85 -5.37
N ILE A 26 -3.41 -7.79 -6.28
CA ILE A 26 -4.35 -8.87 -6.62
C ILE A 26 -4.59 -9.76 -5.40
N GLU A 27 -3.53 -10.17 -4.69
CA GLU A 27 -3.64 -11.00 -3.49
C GLU A 27 -4.42 -10.30 -2.37
N GLN A 28 -4.16 -9.01 -2.13
CA GLN A 28 -4.91 -8.20 -1.17
C GLN A 28 -6.40 -8.14 -1.54
N THR A 29 -6.70 -7.89 -2.81
CA THR A 29 -8.08 -7.83 -3.30
C THR A 29 -8.80 -9.17 -3.13
N ALA A 30 -8.14 -10.28 -3.48
CA ALA A 30 -8.69 -11.62 -3.31
C ALA A 30 -8.95 -11.95 -1.83
N THR A 31 -8.04 -11.54 -0.94
CA THR A 31 -8.19 -11.70 0.51
C THR A 31 -9.37 -10.88 1.04
N ALA A 32 -9.53 -9.64 0.56
CA ALA A 32 -10.65 -8.78 0.91
C ALA A 32 -11.99 -9.40 0.47
N ILE A 33 -12.09 -9.86 -0.78
CA ILE A 33 -13.28 -10.56 -1.32
C ILE A 33 -13.62 -11.78 -0.48
N LYS A 34 -12.63 -12.62 -0.17
CA LYS A 34 -12.83 -13.83 0.64
C LYS A 34 -13.32 -13.50 2.06
N SER A 35 -12.91 -12.38 2.61
CA SER A 35 -13.22 -12.02 4.00
C SER A 35 -14.67 -11.60 4.22
N LEU A 36 -15.47 -11.31 3.17
CA LEU A 36 -16.90 -10.92 3.28
C LEU A 36 -17.16 -9.83 4.34
N ARG A 37 -16.14 -9.04 4.65
CA ARG A 37 -16.14 -8.03 5.71
C ARG A 37 -17.01 -6.87 5.25
N THR A 38 -18.04 -6.54 6.04
CA THR A 38 -19.10 -5.56 5.76
C THR A 38 -18.61 -4.10 5.81
N GLY A 39 -17.39 -3.83 5.33
CA GLY A 39 -16.81 -2.50 5.24
C GLY A 39 -15.30 -2.54 4.96
N GLU A 40 -14.84 -1.59 4.17
CA GLU A 40 -13.42 -1.34 3.90
C GLU A 40 -13.09 0.09 4.35
N LEU A 41 -12.01 0.24 5.13
CA LEU A 41 -11.44 1.56 5.47
C LEU A 41 -10.03 1.65 4.90
N ARG A 42 -9.86 2.49 3.88
CA ARG A 42 -8.56 2.79 3.27
C ARG A 42 -8.07 4.17 3.66
N ILE A 43 -6.85 4.24 4.21
CA ILE A 43 -6.23 5.49 4.68
C ILE A 43 -4.94 5.72 3.92
N ILE A 44 -4.87 6.83 3.20
CA ILE A 44 -3.63 7.32 2.57
C ILE A 44 -3.07 8.42 3.47
N THR A 45 -1.82 8.27 3.91
CA THR A 45 -1.23 9.19 4.88
C THR A 45 0.25 9.42 4.61
N MET A 46 0.76 10.54 5.11
CA MET A 46 2.18 10.84 5.12
C MET A 46 2.88 10.07 6.25
N PRO A 47 4.18 9.72 6.11
CA PRO A 47 4.90 8.87 7.06
C PRO A 47 4.85 9.38 8.51
N GLY A 48 4.96 10.69 8.73
CA GLY A 48 4.90 11.30 10.06
C GLY A 48 3.53 11.13 10.75
N VAL A 49 2.44 11.26 9.99
CA VAL A 49 1.07 11.11 10.51
C VAL A 49 0.71 9.63 10.71
N ALA A 50 1.19 8.76 9.81
CA ALA A 50 1.00 7.32 9.89
C ALA A 50 1.52 6.72 11.20
N THR A 51 2.65 7.25 11.67
CA THR A 51 3.39 6.68 12.79
C THR A 51 2.90 7.19 14.14
N MET A 52 2.45 8.46 14.19
CA MET A 52 2.13 9.12 15.47
C MET A 52 0.62 9.24 15.75
N LEU A 53 -0.21 9.41 14.71
CA LEU A 53 -1.63 9.71 14.88
C LEU A 53 -2.55 8.51 14.64
N LEU A 54 -2.22 7.68 13.64
CA LEU A 54 -3.07 6.54 13.28
C LEU A 54 -3.14 5.44 14.35
N PRO A 55 -2.06 5.04 15.05
CA PRO A 55 -2.13 3.92 16.00
C PRO A 55 -3.23 4.05 17.07
N PRO A 56 -3.39 5.19 17.79
CA PRO A 56 -4.46 5.31 18.79
C PRO A 56 -5.86 5.35 18.18
N ILE A 57 -6.03 5.96 16.99
CA ILE A 57 -7.32 6.05 16.29
C ILE A 57 -7.76 4.68 15.81
N LEU A 58 -6.86 3.96 15.15
CA LEU A 58 -7.11 2.62 14.61
C LEU A 58 -7.37 1.60 15.70
N THR A 59 -6.69 1.72 16.85
CA THR A 59 -6.96 0.85 18.01
C THR A 59 -8.41 0.97 18.49
N ARG A 60 -8.95 2.20 18.55
CA ARG A 60 -10.36 2.42 18.93
C ARG A 60 -11.31 1.93 17.82
N TYR A 61 -10.98 2.23 16.57
CA TYR A 61 -11.82 1.89 15.42
C TYR A 61 -11.95 0.38 15.22
N CYS A 62 -10.85 -0.37 15.25
CA CYS A 62 -10.86 -1.83 15.11
C CYS A 62 -11.55 -2.54 16.29
N LYS A 63 -11.55 -1.94 17.49
CA LYS A 63 -12.33 -2.46 18.63
C LYS A 63 -13.83 -2.25 18.46
N GLN A 64 -14.23 -1.12 17.90
CA GLN A 64 -15.64 -0.77 17.69
C GLN A 64 -16.25 -1.50 16.49
N TYR A 65 -15.41 -1.81 15.49
CA TYR A 65 -15.84 -2.47 14.27
C TYR A 65 -14.85 -3.60 13.89
N PRO A 66 -15.01 -4.78 14.50
CA PRO A 66 -14.09 -5.90 14.32
C PRO A 66 -14.15 -6.52 12.92
N ASP A 67 -15.24 -6.29 12.19
CA ASP A 67 -15.50 -6.89 10.88
C ASP A 67 -15.07 -6.01 9.71
N ILE A 68 -14.30 -4.94 9.92
CA ILE A 68 -13.81 -4.08 8.84
C ILE A 68 -12.43 -4.53 8.39
N SER A 69 -12.18 -4.50 7.08
CA SER A 69 -10.83 -4.58 6.54
C SER A 69 -10.16 -3.20 6.57
N LEU A 70 -8.94 -3.13 7.10
CA LEU A 70 -8.17 -1.88 7.21
C LEU A 70 -6.95 -1.93 6.30
N GLU A 71 -6.83 -0.96 5.40
CA GLU A 71 -5.63 -0.77 4.58
C GLU A 71 -5.04 0.62 4.85
N VAL A 72 -3.77 0.67 5.28
CA VAL A 72 -3.04 1.93 5.50
C VAL A 72 -1.90 2.00 4.50
N GLU A 73 -1.99 2.97 3.61
CA GLU A 73 -1.00 3.19 2.56
C GLU A 73 -0.15 4.42 2.90
N ASN A 74 1.12 4.17 3.18
CA ASN A 74 2.09 5.21 3.46
C ASN A 74 2.76 5.63 2.15
N ARG A 75 2.36 6.77 1.60
CA ARG A 75 2.93 7.30 0.35
C ARG A 75 3.81 8.53 0.66
N PRO A 76 5.10 8.53 0.27
CA PRO A 76 5.90 9.75 0.23
C PRO A 76 5.27 10.78 -0.71
N ARG A 77 5.42 12.07 -0.37
CA ARG A 77 4.78 13.24 -1.01
C ARG A 77 4.93 13.34 -2.55
N LEU A 78 5.87 12.61 -3.16
CA LEU A 78 6.21 12.71 -4.57
C LEU A 78 5.27 11.94 -5.52
N GLN A 79 4.28 11.19 -5.02
CA GLN A 79 3.40 10.37 -5.88
C GLN A 79 1.97 10.92 -6.05
N VAL A 80 1.68 12.11 -5.52
CA VAL A 80 0.36 12.76 -5.67
C VAL A 80 0.18 13.38 -7.06
N MET A 81 1.27 13.69 -7.79
CA MET A 81 1.19 14.36 -9.08
C MET A 81 0.77 13.47 -10.26
N ASP A 82 1.02 12.16 -10.20
CA ASP A 82 0.66 11.25 -11.32
C ASP A 82 -0.85 11.00 -11.41
N TRP A 83 -1.59 11.14 -10.29
CA TRP A 83 -3.03 10.89 -10.24
C TRP A 83 -3.89 12.09 -10.66
N LEU A 84 -3.32 13.30 -10.72
CA LEU A 84 -4.01 14.49 -11.22
C LEU A 84 -3.92 14.63 -12.75
N ASN A 85 -3.07 13.84 -13.39
CA ASN A 85 -2.88 13.83 -14.86
C ASN A 85 -3.44 12.55 -15.52
N SER A 86 -4.30 11.79 -14.82
CA SER A 86 -5.02 10.63 -15.36
C SER A 86 -6.50 10.92 -15.50
#